data_AF-A0A4Q5TVZ9-F1
#
_entry.id   AF-A0A4Q5TVZ9-F1
#
_cell.length_a   1.000
_cell.length_b   1.000
_cell.length_c   1.000
_cell.angle_alpha   90.00
_cell.angle_beta   90.00
_cell.angle_gamma   90.00
#
_symmetry.space_group_name_H-M   'P 1'
#
loop_
_entity.id
_entity.type
_entity.pdbx_description
1 polymer ?
#
loop_
_entity_poly.entity_id
_entity_poly.type
_entity_poly.pdbx_seq_one_letter_code
_entity_poly.pdbx_strand_id
1 'polypeptide(L)'
;MPATVALFMIIMTLSFFGCIFGIYYLTTRRNLAMIEKGMNPKEVITRPAPYKNLKWALLLVGSGAGLLVAFIIDINFIPHRIEPVAVYFALLAIGGGLGLFGSYYMEKKWWDENKHAKVIG
;
A
#
# COMPACT_ATOMS: atom_id res chain seq x y z
N MET A 1 31.60 -5.77 -20.42
CA MET A 1 30.15 -5.81 -20.10
C MET A 1 29.82 -6.33 -18.69
N PRO A 2 30.56 -7.27 -18.03
CA PRO A 2 30.20 -7.71 -16.68
C PRO A 2 30.55 -6.70 -15.56
N ALA A 3 31.59 -5.89 -15.73
CA ALA A 3 32.00 -4.89 -14.73
C ALA A 3 31.00 -3.73 -14.61
N THR A 4 30.37 -3.32 -15.72
CA THR A 4 29.37 -2.24 -15.71
C THR A 4 28.09 -2.67 -14.99
N VAL A 5 27.60 -3.90 -15.21
CA VAL A 5 26.39 -4.41 -14.53
C VAL A 5 26.60 -4.56 -13.03
N ALA A 6 27.80 -4.99 -12.59
CA ALA A 6 28.13 -5.07 -11.16
C ALA A 6 28.10 -3.68 -10.49
N LEU A 7 28.63 -2.67 -11.15
CA LEU A 7 28.62 -1.29 -10.65
C LEU A 7 27.19 -0.72 -10.55
N PHE A 8 26.34 -0.97 -11.55
CA PHE A 8 24.93 -0.58 -11.50
C PHE A 8 24.17 -1.23 -10.33
N MET A 9 24.40 -2.52 -10.06
CA MET A 9 23.76 -3.23 -8.95
C MET A 9 24.18 -2.67 -7.58
N ILE A 10 25.46 -2.34 -7.42
CA ILE A 10 25.98 -1.76 -6.18
C ILE A 10 25.38 -0.37 -5.94
N ILE A 11 25.35 0.50 -6.95
CA ILE A 11 24.77 1.84 -6.83
C ILE A 11 23.29 1.77 -6.50
N MET A 12 22.52 0.92 -7.19
CA MET A 12 21.08 0.79 -6.97
C MET A 12 20.78 0.35 -5.53
N THR A 13 21.57 -0.57 -5.00
CA THR A 13 21.44 -1.05 -3.61
C THR A 13 21.79 0.07 -2.62
N LEU A 14 22.89 0.80 -2.85
CA LEU A 14 23.32 1.90 -1.99
C LEU A 14 22.30 3.05 -1.96
N SER A 15 21.74 3.43 -3.11
CA SER A 15 20.69 4.43 -3.19
C SER A 15 19.42 4.01 -2.45
N PHE A 16 19.02 2.75 -2.55
CA PHE A 16 17.85 2.23 -1.84
C PHE A 16 18.01 2.32 -0.31
N PHE A 17 19.15 1.84 0.23
CA PHE A 17 19.43 1.97 1.65
C PHE A 17 19.59 3.44 2.09
N GLY A 18 20.19 4.28 1.26
CA GLY A 18 20.30 5.73 1.50
C GLY A 18 18.95 6.42 1.62
N CYS A 19 17.99 6.09 0.74
CA CYS A 19 16.62 6.61 0.82
C CYS A 19 15.90 6.19 2.10
N ILE A 20 15.98 4.90 2.47
CA ILE A 20 15.36 4.39 3.71
C ILE A 20 15.93 5.12 4.93
N PHE A 21 17.26 5.25 4.99
CA PHE A 21 17.93 5.98 6.05
C PHE A 21 17.50 7.46 6.07
N GLY A 22 17.41 8.10 4.91
CA GLY A 22 16.97 9.49 4.76
C GLY A 22 15.56 9.71 5.31
N ILE A 23 14.60 8.84 4.97
CA ILE A 23 13.22 8.91 5.48
C ILE A 23 13.22 8.78 7.02
N TYR A 24 13.98 7.83 7.57
CA TYR A 24 14.03 7.59 9.01
C TYR A 24 14.68 8.76 9.77
N TYR A 25 15.78 9.30 9.24
CA TYR A 25 16.49 10.44 9.78
C TYR A 25 15.60 11.69 9.82
N LEU A 26 14.92 12.00 8.70
CA LEU A 26 14.00 13.14 8.62
C LEU A 26 12.80 12.98 9.55
N THR A 27 12.26 11.76 9.68
CA THR A 27 11.15 11.47 10.59
C THR A 27 11.55 11.68 12.04
N THR A 28 12.76 11.26 12.41
CA THR A 28 13.30 11.45 13.77
C THR A 28 13.51 12.92 14.08
N ARG A 29 14.12 13.68 13.15
CA ARG A 29 14.30 15.14 13.30
C ARG A 29 12.96 15.87 13.42
N ARG A 30 11.96 15.48 12.62
CA ARG A 30 10.60 16.01 12.70
C ARG A 30 9.99 15.76 14.08
N ASN A 31 10.18 14.56 14.65
CA ASN A 31 9.64 14.22 15.96
C ASN A 31 10.27 15.05 17.08
N LEU A 32 11.58 15.31 17.03
CA LEU A 32 12.26 16.18 17.98
C LEU A 32 11.74 17.61 17.91
N ALA A 33 11.61 18.17 16.70
CA ALA A 33 11.09 19.53 16.51
C ALA A 33 9.63 19.69 16.97
N MET A 34 8.83 18.61 16.96
CA MET A 34 7.48 18.64 17.52
C MET A 34 7.50 18.67 19.06
N ILE A 35 8.37 17.88 19.69
CA ILE A 35 8.55 17.87 21.16
C ILE A 35 9.05 19.23 21.64
N GLU A 36 10.02 19.84 20.94
CA GLU A 36 10.55 21.18 21.26
C GLU A 36 9.48 22.28 21.20
N LYS A 37 8.46 22.11 20.33
CA LYS A 37 7.31 23.01 20.22
C LYS A 37 6.17 22.67 21.20
N GLY A 38 6.39 21.75 22.14
CA GLY A 38 5.40 21.32 23.11
C GLY A 38 4.29 20.43 22.54
N MET A 39 4.42 19.93 21.31
CA MET A 39 3.47 18.98 20.72
C MET A 39 3.93 17.55 21.01
N ASN A 40 3.03 16.71 21.52
CA ASN A 40 3.35 15.30 21.75
C ASN A 40 3.23 14.52 20.42
N PRO A 41 4.34 14.01 19.84
CA PRO A 41 4.31 13.27 18.59
C PRO A 41 3.51 11.97 18.69
N LYS A 42 3.31 11.45 19.91
CA LYS A 42 2.51 10.24 20.13
C LYS A 42 1.02 10.48 19.94
N GLU A 43 0.47 11.67 20.17
CA GLU A 43 -0.96 11.95 19.97
C GLU A 43 -1.40 11.86 18.51
N VAL A 44 -0.48 12.09 17.57
CA VAL A 44 -0.69 11.88 16.13
C VAL A 44 -0.67 10.39 15.77
N ILE A 45 0.05 9.56 16.54
CA ILE A 45 0.28 8.13 16.28
C ILE A 45 -0.75 7.25 17.00
N THR A 46 -1.23 7.66 18.18
CA THR A 46 -2.15 6.89 19.05
C THR A 46 -3.63 7.08 18.71
N ARG A 47 -3.98 7.54 17.51
CA ARG A 47 -5.29 7.18 16.96
C ARG A 47 -5.17 5.72 16.54
N PRO A 48 -5.73 4.73 17.28
CA PRO A 48 -5.83 3.39 16.74
C PRO A 48 -6.61 3.57 15.45
N ALA A 49 -5.92 3.44 14.32
CA ALA A 49 -6.55 3.37 13.02
C ALA A 49 -6.64 1.88 12.72
N PRO A 50 -7.63 1.15 13.27
CA PRO A 50 -7.88 -0.25 12.90
C PRO A 50 -8.03 -0.40 11.37
N TYR A 51 -8.28 0.71 10.67
CA TYR A 51 -8.35 0.84 9.22
C TYR A 51 -7.03 0.66 8.46
N LYS A 52 -5.85 0.78 9.10
CA LYS A 52 -4.57 0.54 8.39
C LYS A 52 -4.44 -0.92 7.96
N ASN A 53 -4.81 -1.84 8.85
CA ASN A 53 -4.78 -3.27 8.56
C ASN A 53 -5.89 -3.64 7.55
N LEU A 54 -7.02 -2.94 7.60
CA LEU A 54 -8.12 -3.13 6.65
C LEU A 54 -7.72 -2.78 5.21
N LYS A 55 -6.93 -1.70 5.01
CA LYS A 55 -6.41 -1.33 3.68
C LYS A 55 -5.55 -2.44 3.07
N TRP A 56 -4.64 -3.00 3.85
CA TRP A 56 -3.78 -4.11 3.40
C TRP A 56 -4.57 -5.40 3.18
N ALA A 57 -5.50 -5.73 4.09
CA ALA A 57 -6.34 -6.90 3.94
C ALA A 57 -7.18 -6.83 2.66
N LEU A 58 -7.83 -5.70 2.39
CA LEU A 58 -8.70 -5.55 1.23
C LEU A 58 -7.92 -5.42 -0.08
N LEU A 59 -6.72 -4.85 -0.06
CA LEU A 59 -5.77 -4.89 -1.18
C LEU A 59 -5.43 -6.34 -1.54
N LEU A 60 -5.06 -7.15 -0.54
CA LEU A 60 -4.58 -8.52 -0.73
C LEU A 60 -5.72 -9.47 -1.13
N VAL A 61 -6.92 -9.27 -0.57
CA VAL A 61 -8.13 -9.98 -1.00
C VAL A 61 -8.51 -9.60 -2.42
N GLY A 62 -8.51 -8.31 -2.77
CA GLY A 62 -8.82 -7.84 -4.11
C GLY A 62 -7.84 -8.32 -5.17
N SER A 63 -6.53 -8.23 -4.91
CA SER A 63 -5.50 -8.71 -5.83
C SER A 63 -5.51 -10.22 -5.96
N GLY A 64 -5.73 -10.96 -4.86
CA GLY A 64 -5.87 -12.42 -4.87
C GLY A 64 -7.10 -12.88 -5.66
N ALA A 65 -8.25 -12.24 -5.46
CA ALA A 65 -9.46 -12.52 -6.23
C ALA A 65 -9.27 -12.20 -7.73
N GLY A 66 -8.62 -11.08 -8.05
CA GLY A 66 -8.26 -10.72 -9.42
C GLY A 66 -7.37 -11.78 -10.08
N LEU A 67 -6.36 -12.28 -9.37
CA LEU A 67 -5.48 -13.33 -9.87
C LEU A 67 -6.23 -14.65 -10.11
N LEU A 68 -7.14 -15.01 -9.21
CA LEU A 68 -7.96 -16.22 -9.33
C LEU A 68 -8.85 -16.14 -10.58
N VAL A 69 -9.50 -14.99 -10.81
CA VAL A 69 -10.31 -14.77 -12.00
C VAL A 69 -9.43 -14.81 -13.27
N ALA A 70 -8.24 -14.22 -13.24
CA ALA A 70 -7.31 -14.27 -14.37
C ALA A 70 -6.93 -15.71 -14.73
N PHE A 71 -6.65 -16.54 -13.73
CA PHE A 71 -6.32 -17.96 -13.90
C PHE A 71 -7.48 -18.76 -14.52
N ILE A 72 -8.72 -18.50 -14.09
CA ILE A 72 -9.91 -19.15 -14.68
C ILE A 72 -10.08 -18.74 -16.15
N ILE A 73 -9.87 -17.46 -16.48
CA ILE A 73 -9.96 -16.96 -17.86
C ILE A 73 -8.87 -17.60 -18.73
N ASP A 74 -7.65 -17.70 -18.21
CA ASP A 74 -6.52 -18.31 -18.90
C ASP A 74 -6.79 -19.77 -19.29
N ILE A 75 -7.29 -20.56 -18.33
CA ILE A 75 -7.60 -21.99 -18.58
C ILE A 75 -8.72 -22.19 -19.60
N ASN A 76 -9.76 -21.35 -19.60
CA ASN A 76 -10.99 -21.61 -20.35
C ASN A 76 -11.08 -20.86 -21.69
N PHE A 77 -10.46 -19.69 -21.81
CA PHE A 77 -10.72 -18.77 -22.93
C PHE A 77 -9.47 -18.42 -23.75
N ILE A 78 -8.26 -18.62 -23.23
CA ILE A 78 -7.03 -18.23 -23.94
C ILE A 78 -6.49 -19.42 -24.75
N PRO A 79 -6.48 -19.36 -26.10
CA PRO A 79 -5.75 -20.34 -26.88
C PRO A 79 -4.26 -20.24 -26.58
N HIS A 80 -3.57 -21.38 -26.47
CA HIS A 80 -2.14 -21.55 -26.09
C HIS A 80 -1.09 -20.71 -26.85
N ARG A 81 -1.51 -19.82 -27.77
CA ARG A 81 -0.66 -18.95 -28.59
C ARG A 81 -0.58 -17.51 -28.10
N ILE A 82 -1.37 -17.10 -27.10
CA ILE A 82 -1.33 -15.75 -26.53
C ILE A 82 -0.66 -15.82 -25.16
N GLU A 83 0.32 -14.96 -24.91
CA GLU A 83 0.95 -14.86 -23.60
C GLU A 83 -0.06 -14.32 -22.56
N PRO A 84 -0.45 -15.11 -21.55
CA PRO A 84 -1.51 -14.71 -20.63
C PRO A 84 -1.03 -13.69 -19.59
N VAL A 85 0.27 -13.37 -19.58
CA VAL A 85 0.95 -12.47 -18.64
C VAL A 85 0.23 -11.12 -18.53
N ALA A 86 -0.23 -10.56 -19.65
CA ALA A 86 -0.95 -9.30 -19.67
C ALA A 86 -2.28 -9.37 -18.90
N VAL A 87 -3.00 -10.49 -18.99
CA VAL A 87 -4.29 -10.71 -18.32
C VAL A 87 -4.08 -10.83 -16.81
N TYR A 88 -3.04 -11.55 -16.38
CA TYR A 88 -2.68 -11.65 -14.96
C TYR A 88 -2.35 -10.28 -14.36
N PHE A 89 -1.50 -9.47 -15.01
CA PHE A 89 -1.16 -8.14 -14.51
C PHE A 89 -2.35 -7.17 -14.53
N ALA A 90 -3.19 -7.22 -15.58
CA ALA A 90 -4.36 -6.38 -15.69
C ALA A 90 -5.38 -6.69 -14.57
N LEU A 91 -5.73 -7.97 -14.37
CA LEU A 91 -6.71 -8.34 -13.35
C LEU A 91 -6.15 -8.24 -11.93
N LEU A 92 -4.84 -8.44 -11.73
CA LEU A 92 -4.19 -8.15 -10.44
C LEU A 92 -4.35 -6.66 -10.09
N ALA A 93 -4.04 -5.78 -11.04
CA ALA A 93 -4.15 -4.34 -10.84
C ALA A 93 -5.61 -3.89 -10.64
N ILE A 94 -6.54 -4.40 -11.44
CA ILE A 94 -7.97 -4.08 -11.34
C ILE A 94 -8.56 -4.63 -10.03
N GLY A 95 -8.29 -5.90 -9.70
CA GLY A 95 -8.76 -6.53 -8.48
C GLY A 95 -8.20 -5.87 -7.23
N GLY A 96 -6.90 -5.59 -7.20
CA GLY A 96 -6.26 -4.84 -6.12
C GLY A 96 -6.79 -3.41 -6.00
N GLY A 97 -7.03 -2.74 -7.13
CA GLY A 97 -7.60 -1.39 -7.17
C GLY A 97 -9.03 -1.32 -6.65
N LEU A 98 -9.89 -2.26 -7.05
CA LEU A 98 -11.25 -2.40 -6.53
C LEU A 98 -11.27 -2.72 -5.04
N GLY A 99 -10.35 -3.60 -4.59
CA GLY A 99 -10.13 -3.87 -3.17
C GLY A 99 -9.80 -2.60 -2.39
N LEU A 100 -8.93 -1.73 -2.92
CA LEU A 100 -8.63 -0.45 -2.29
C LEU A 100 -9.81 0.51 -2.27
N PHE A 101 -10.57 0.56 -3.37
CA PHE A 101 -11.76 1.40 -3.48
C PHE A 101 -12.82 1.02 -2.43
N GLY A 102 -13.03 -0.29 -2.22
CA GLY A 102 -13.89 -0.80 -1.14
C GLY A 102 -13.44 -0.32 0.24
N SER A 103 -12.12 -0.23 0.47
CA SER A 103 -11.57 0.18 1.76
C SER A 103 -11.89 1.63 2.06
N TYR A 104 -11.80 2.49 1.03
CA TYR A 104 -12.18 3.89 1.15
C TYR A 104 -13.68 4.07 1.45
N TYR A 105 -14.54 3.28 0.81
CA TYR A 105 -15.98 3.35 1.05
C TYR A 105 -16.36 2.91 2.47
N MET A 106 -15.75 1.82 2.96
CA MET A 106 -15.92 1.37 4.35
C MET A 106 -15.40 2.41 5.36
N GLU A 107 -14.25 3.03 5.09
CA GLU A 107 -13.67 4.09 5.92
C GLU A 107 -14.58 5.31 5.97
N LYS A 108 -15.13 5.74 4.82
CA LYS A 108 -16.07 6.86 4.74
C LYS A 108 -17.35 6.58 5.52
N LYS A 109 -17.93 5.39 5.38
CA LYS A 109 -19.16 4.99 6.08
C LYS A 109 -18.98 5.03 7.60
N TRP A 110 -17.87 4.45 8.10
CA TRP A 110 -17.58 4.47 9.53
C TRP A 110 -17.38 5.89 10.07
N TRP A 111 -16.72 6.75 9.30
CA TRP A 111 -16.51 8.14 9.67
C TRP A 111 -17.83 8.93 9.78
N ASP A 112 -18.74 8.74 8.82
CA ASP A 112 -20.04 9.42 8.82
C ASP A 112 -20.93 8.97 9.99
N GLU A 113 -20.94 7.67 10.32
CA GLU A 113 -21.70 7.14 11.48
C GLU A 113 -21.16 7.68 12.82
N ASN A 114 -19.84 7.76 12.99
CA ASN A 114 -19.23 8.23 14.24
C ASN A 114 -19.16 9.76 14.38
N LYS A 115 -19.45 10.50 13.31
CA LYS A 115 -19.49 11.96 13.33
C LYS A 115 -20.59 12.48 14.25
N HIS A 116 -21.72 11.78 14.32
CA HIS A 116 -22.87 12.15 15.15
C HIS A 116 -22.68 11.82 16.64
N ALA A 117 -21.91 10.77 16.97
CA ALA A 117 -21.63 10.39 18.35
C ALA A 117 -20.73 11.40 19.10
N LYS A 118 -19.96 12.21 18.37
CA LYS A 118 -19.00 13.16 18.95
C LYS A 118 -19.56 14.55 19.25
N VAL A 119 -20.80 14.85 18.82
CA VAL A 119 -21.44 16.17 19.03
C VAL A 119 -22.23 16.22 20.35
N ILE A 120 -22.41 15.08 21.02
CA ILE A 120 -23.24 14.90 22.22
C ILE A 120 -22.43 14.47 23.46
N GLY A 121 -21.09 14.43 23.38
CA GLY A 121 -20.20 14.06 24.47
C GLY A 121 -19.14 15.11 24.76
#